data_AF-A0A9X3HW38-F1
#
_entry.id   AF-A0A9X3HW38-F1
#
_cell.length_a   1.000
_cell.length_b   1.000
_cell.length_c   1.000
_cell.angle_alpha   90.00
_cell.angle_beta   90.00
_cell.angle_gamma   90.00
#
_symmetry.space_group_name_H-M   'P 1'
#
loop_
_entity.id
_entity.type
_entity.pdbx_description
1 polymer ?
#
loop_
_entity_poly.entity_id
_entity_poly.type
_entity_poly.pdbx_seq_one_letter_code
_entity_poly.pdbx_strand_id
1 'polypeptide(L)'
;MFRSIQVRSNYRIDRINEHGAVDSSKREDGNINALLKSGNTHSAPFGGFIEAGNLIGLPKVKLANIAALCEDLEADKPTYNIPKDHFVVGTYLEQRLFILLKNGEPQHFIDHNIELEGKNTVVSLF
;
A
#
# COMPACT_ATOMS: atom_id res chain seq x y z
N MET A 1 -10.71 12.15 -1.68
CA MET A 1 -9.45 11.72 -1.03
C MET A 1 -9.67 10.33 -0.49
N PHE A 2 -8.76 9.40 -0.79
CA PHE A 2 -8.91 8.00 -0.38
C PHE A 2 -8.90 7.85 1.14
N ARG A 3 -9.67 6.88 1.65
CA ARG A 3 -9.86 6.63 3.08
C ARG A 3 -9.66 5.17 3.48
N SER A 4 -9.79 4.27 2.51
CA SER A 4 -9.63 2.84 2.72
C SER A 4 -9.07 2.17 1.46
N ILE A 5 -8.71 0.91 1.60
CA ILE A 5 -8.13 0.09 0.56
C ILE A 5 -8.78 -1.29 0.54
N GLN A 6 -8.72 -1.90 -0.64
CA GLN A 6 -8.95 -3.32 -0.82
C GLN A 6 -7.59 -4.00 -1.02
N VAL A 7 -7.36 -5.12 -0.34
CA VAL A 7 -6.12 -5.89 -0.41
C VAL A 7 -6.43 -7.32 -0.86
N ARG A 8 -5.66 -7.82 -1.82
CA ARG A 8 -5.77 -9.20 -2.29
C ARG A 8 -5.08 -10.14 -1.30
N SER A 9 -5.84 -11.04 -0.71
CA SER A 9 -5.32 -12.05 0.21
C SER A 9 -5.77 -13.43 -0.26
N ASN A 10 -4.85 -14.16 -0.90
CA ASN A 10 -5.10 -15.47 -1.51
C ASN A 10 -6.35 -15.48 -2.42
N TYR A 11 -7.49 -15.93 -1.88
CA TYR A 11 -8.76 -16.11 -2.58
C TYR A 11 -9.84 -15.09 -2.16
N ARG A 12 -9.47 -14.04 -1.41
CA ARG A 12 -10.40 -13.00 -0.95
C ARG A 12 -9.85 -11.59 -1.13
N ILE A 13 -10.75 -10.62 -0.99
CA ILE A 13 -10.44 -9.20 -0.90
C ILE A 13 -10.71 -8.76 0.54
N ASP A 14 -9.66 -8.30 1.20
CA ASP A 14 -9.74 -7.75 2.55
C ASP A 14 -9.97 -6.25 2.43
N ARG A 15 -10.82 -5.73 3.30
CA ARG A 15 -11.21 -4.32 3.34
C ARG A 15 -10.56 -3.69 4.55
N ILE A 16 -9.74 -2.67 4.34
CA ILE A 16 -8.87 -2.10 5.38
C ILE A 16 -8.94 -0.58 5.33
N ASN A 17 -9.05 0.05 6.50
CA ASN A 17 -8.88 1.50 6.69
C ASN A 17 -7.84 1.76 7.79
N GLU A 18 -7.63 3.02 8.16
CA GLU A 18 -6.63 3.41 9.18
C GLU A 18 -6.91 2.87 10.60
N HIS A 19 -8.14 2.42 10.86
CA HIS A 19 -8.56 1.80 12.11
C HIS A 19 -8.39 0.27 12.09
N GLY A 20 -8.08 -0.33 10.93
CA GLY A 20 -7.84 -1.75 10.77
C GLY A 20 -8.76 -2.39 9.73
N ALA A 21 -9.02 -3.69 9.88
CA ALA A 21 -9.96 -4.42 9.03
C ALA A 21 -11.38 -3.89 9.25
N VAL A 22 -12.10 -3.65 8.15
CA VAL A 22 -13.48 -3.17 8.15
C VAL A 22 -14.44 -4.29 8.57
N ASP A 23 -14.25 -5.50 8.04
CA ASP A 23 -15.09 -6.63 8.38
C ASP A 23 -14.65 -7.27 9.69
N SER A 24 -15.58 -7.32 10.65
CA SER A 24 -15.45 -7.82 12.02
C SER A 24 -15.08 -9.31 12.19
N SER A 25 -14.65 -9.99 11.13
CA SER A 25 -14.10 -11.34 11.25
C SER A 25 -12.74 -11.22 11.97
N LYS A 26 -12.70 -11.69 13.23
CA LYS A 26 -11.65 -11.57 14.25
C LYS A 26 -10.25 -12.13 13.88
N ARG A 27 -9.89 -12.20 12.60
CA ARG A 27 -8.69 -12.87 12.10
C ARG A 27 -7.74 -11.98 11.31
N GLU A 28 -8.07 -10.71 11.08
CA GLU A 28 -7.24 -9.83 10.25
C GLU A 28 -6.94 -8.50 10.93
N ASP A 29 -5.66 -8.27 11.20
CA ASP A 29 -5.16 -7.19 12.05
C ASP A 29 -5.13 -5.83 11.33
N GLY A 30 -5.74 -5.71 10.15
CA GLY A 30 -5.62 -4.54 9.28
C GLY A 30 -4.21 -4.31 8.74
N ASN A 31 -3.39 -5.37 8.74
CA ASN A 31 -2.02 -5.32 8.26
C ASN A 31 -1.94 -5.39 6.74
N ILE A 32 -0.97 -4.67 6.19
CA ILE A 32 -0.58 -4.77 4.79
C ILE A 32 0.89 -5.13 4.68
N ASN A 33 1.29 -5.59 3.49
CA ASN A 33 2.63 -6.12 3.27
C ASN A 33 3.46 -5.17 2.40
N ALA A 34 4.67 -4.87 2.87
CA ALA A 34 5.72 -4.25 2.09
C ALA A 34 6.73 -5.30 1.61
N LEU A 35 7.09 -5.28 0.33
CA LEU A 35 8.20 -6.06 -0.22
C LEU A 35 9.52 -5.32 0.07
N LEU A 36 10.40 -6.01 0.78
CA LEU A 36 11.76 -5.56 1.06
C LEU A 36 12.69 -5.99 -0.08
N LYS A 37 13.81 -5.28 -0.24
CA LYS A 37 14.84 -5.62 -1.24
C LYS A 37 15.42 -7.02 -1.08
N SER A 38 15.40 -7.57 0.14
CA SER A 38 15.84 -8.94 0.43
C SER A 38 14.92 -10.02 -0.15
N GLY A 39 13.78 -9.65 -0.75
CA GLY A 39 12.73 -10.57 -1.18
C GLY A 39 11.78 -10.97 -0.05
N ASN A 40 12.06 -10.54 1.19
CA ASN A 40 11.17 -10.78 2.33
C ASN A 40 10.00 -9.78 2.33
N THR A 41 8.89 -10.18 2.93
CA THR A 41 7.76 -9.29 3.22
C THR A 41 7.84 -8.79 4.66
N HIS A 42 7.53 -7.51 4.85
CA HIS A 42 7.29 -6.92 6.15
C HIS A 42 5.81 -6.57 6.28
N SER A 43 5.16 -7.06 7.34
CA SER A 43 3.74 -6.84 7.60
C SER A 43 3.58 -5.83 8.73
N ALA A 44 2.74 -4.82 8.52
CA ALA A 44 2.43 -3.80 9.53
C ALA A 44 1.04 -3.17 9.28
N PRO A 45 0.42 -2.54 10.29
CA PRO A 45 -0.90 -1.95 10.16
C PRO A 45 -0.96 -0.86 9.09
N PHE A 46 -2.09 -0.77 8.39
CA PHE A 46 -2.32 0.32 7.46
C PHE A 46 -2.49 1.65 8.21
N GLY A 47 -1.73 2.66 7.79
CA GLY A 47 -1.74 4.01 8.35
C GLY A 47 -2.58 5.02 7.56
N GLY A 48 -3.02 4.68 6.35
CA GLY A 48 -3.73 5.60 5.48
C GLY A 48 -2.86 6.14 4.34
N PHE A 49 -3.08 7.40 3.98
CA PHE A 49 -2.52 8.04 2.79
C PHE A 49 -1.71 9.29 3.15
N ILE A 50 -0.57 9.47 2.47
CA ILE A 50 0.32 10.61 2.67
C ILE A 50 0.63 11.26 1.32
N GLU A 51 0.49 12.58 1.23
CA GLU A 51 0.87 13.34 0.03
C GLU A 51 2.40 13.56 0.00
N ALA A 52 3.06 12.95 -0.97
CA ALA A 52 4.52 12.94 -1.11
C ALA A 52 5.10 14.34 -1.42
N GLY A 53 4.30 15.25 -1.97
CA GLY A 53 4.72 16.64 -2.20
C GLY A 53 5.10 17.39 -0.91
N ASN A 54 4.62 16.93 0.24
CA ASN A 54 4.81 17.60 1.52
C ASN A 54 6.01 17.08 2.32
N LEU A 55 6.66 15.98 1.89
CA LEU A 55 7.62 15.26 2.74
C LEU A 55 8.87 14.84 1.94
N ILE A 56 9.98 15.55 2.17
CA ILE A 56 11.30 15.24 1.61
C ILE A 56 11.96 14.18 2.50
N GLY A 57 12.49 13.11 1.89
CA GLY A 57 13.35 12.13 2.59
C GLY A 57 12.64 10.95 3.23
N LEU A 58 11.34 10.75 3.01
CA LEU A 58 10.66 9.54 3.48
C LEU A 58 11.19 8.29 2.76
N PRO A 59 11.60 7.23 3.51
CA PRO A 59 11.91 5.94 2.93
C PRO A 59 10.71 5.40 2.17
N LYS A 60 10.94 4.86 0.98
CA LYS A 60 9.87 4.37 0.10
C LYS A 60 9.89 2.85 0.07
N VAL A 61 8.72 2.25 0.18
CA VAL A 61 8.54 0.80 0.15
C VAL A 61 7.61 0.39 -0.98
N LYS A 62 7.74 -0.87 -1.42
CA LYS A 62 6.80 -1.48 -2.37
C LYS A 62 5.67 -2.14 -1.58
N LEU A 63 4.48 -1.57 -1.58
CA LEU A 63 3.30 -2.21 -0.99
C LEU A 63 2.73 -3.23 -1.98
N ALA A 64 2.62 -4.48 -1.54
CA ALA A 64 2.13 -5.58 -2.36
C ALA A 64 0.64 -5.80 -2.17
N ASN A 65 0.03 -6.44 -3.17
CA ASN A 65 -1.34 -6.94 -3.15
C ASN A 65 -2.45 -5.90 -2.95
N ILE A 66 -2.15 -4.60 -3.00
CA ILE A 66 -3.18 -3.58 -3.02
C ILE A 66 -4.02 -3.76 -4.29
N ALA A 67 -5.34 -3.94 -4.12
CA ALA A 67 -6.28 -4.19 -5.20
C ALA A 67 -6.94 -2.91 -5.69
N ALA A 68 -7.34 -2.05 -4.76
CA ALA A 68 -8.01 -0.81 -5.05
C ALA A 68 -7.89 0.18 -3.88
N LEU A 69 -8.10 1.45 -4.18
CA LEU A 69 -8.26 2.53 -3.22
C LEU A 69 -9.71 3.02 -3.28
N CYS A 70 -10.25 3.36 -2.12
CA CYS A 70 -11.66 3.71 -1.95
C CYS A 70 -11.77 5.06 -1.24
N GLU A 71 -12.82 5.83 -1.54
CA GLU A 71 -13.09 7.12 -0.89
C GLU A 71 -14.01 7.00 0.35
N ASP A 72 -14.66 5.86 0.54
CA ASP A 72 -15.44 5.54 1.72
C ASP A 72 -14.59 4.82 2.79
N LEU A 73 -15.07 4.74 4.03
CA LEU A 73 -14.36 4.06 5.13
C LEU A 73 -14.49 2.53 5.07
N GLU A 74 -15.53 2.03 4.41
CA GLU A 74 -15.90 0.61 4.41
C GLU A 74 -15.20 -0.17 3.28
N ALA A 75 -14.45 0.53 2.41
CA ALA A 75 -13.85 0.00 1.20
C ALA A 75 -14.86 -0.69 0.26
N ASP A 76 -16.10 -0.22 0.24
CA ASP A 76 -17.17 -0.75 -0.61
C ASP A 76 -17.13 -0.17 -2.02
N LYS A 77 -16.62 1.06 -2.17
CA LYS A 77 -16.65 1.81 -3.43
C LYS A 77 -15.23 2.07 -3.92
N PRO A 78 -14.60 1.10 -4.62
CA PRO A 78 -13.31 1.33 -5.24
C PRO A 78 -13.42 2.43 -6.29
N THR A 79 -12.64 3.48 -6.12
CA THR A 79 -12.55 4.62 -7.04
C THR A 79 -11.28 4.59 -7.87
N TYR A 80 -10.27 3.85 -7.42
CA TYR A 80 -9.04 3.61 -8.17
C TYR A 80 -8.65 2.13 -8.09
N ASN A 81 -8.58 1.44 -9.23
CA ASN A 81 -8.18 0.03 -9.29
C ASN A 81 -6.69 -0.10 -9.59
N ILE A 82 -5.98 -0.90 -8.79
CA ILE A 82 -4.59 -1.25 -9.03
C ILE A 82 -4.55 -2.51 -9.90
N PRO A 83 -3.90 -2.48 -11.08
CA PRO A 83 -3.75 -3.66 -11.92
C PRO A 83 -3.13 -4.85 -11.14
N LYS A 84 -3.36 -6.07 -11.62
CA LYS A 84 -2.63 -7.23 -11.09
C LYS A 84 -1.13 -7.06 -11.34
N ASP A 85 -0.34 -7.70 -10.50
CA ASP A 85 1.13 -7.70 -10.59
C ASP A 85 1.76 -6.30 -10.45
N HIS A 86 1.02 -5.32 -9.96
CA HIS A 86 1.54 -4.01 -9.60
C HIS A 86 1.80 -3.91 -8.11
N PHE A 87 2.90 -3.25 -7.74
CA PHE A 87 3.09 -2.74 -6.39
C PHE A 87 2.67 -1.27 -6.32
N VAL A 88 2.22 -0.84 -5.15
CA VAL A 88 1.93 0.56 -4.84
C VAL A 88 3.10 1.15 -4.07
N VAL A 89 3.48 2.39 -4.36
CA VAL A 89 4.53 3.07 -3.61
C VAL A 89 3.97 3.51 -2.26
N GLY A 90 4.64 3.11 -1.19
CA GLY A 90 4.30 3.51 0.16
C GLY A 90 5.50 4.02 0.95
N THR A 91 5.28 4.27 2.23
CA THR A 91 6.31 4.54 3.23
C THR A 91 5.98 3.79 4.52
N TYR A 92 6.98 3.66 5.39
CA TYR A 92 6.79 3.16 6.75
C TYR A 92 7.18 4.23 7.74
N LEU A 93 6.25 4.58 8.60
CA LEU A 93 6.36 5.66 9.56
C LEU A 93 5.58 5.26 10.81
N GLU A 94 6.11 5.53 12.00
CA GLU A 94 5.42 5.25 13.27
C GLU A 94 4.83 3.83 13.37
N GLN A 95 5.58 2.82 12.91
CA GLN A 95 5.18 1.41 12.92
C GLN A 95 3.97 1.06 12.04
N ARG A 96 3.65 1.92 11.06
CA ARG A 96 2.54 1.73 10.13
C ARG A 96 3.00 1.93 8.69
N LEU A 97 2.28 1.29 7.76
CA LEU A 97 2.50 1.42 6.33
C LEU A 97 1.48 2.37 5.72
N PHE A 98 1.95 3.36 4.96
CA PHE A 98 1.12 4.37 4.30
C PHE A 98 1.29 4.30 2.79
N ILE A 99 0.23 4.58 2.04
CA ILE A 99 0.30 4.78 0.59
C ILE A 99 0.73 6.23 0.31
N LEU A 100 1.72 6.39 -0.57
CA LEU A 100 2.13 7.71 -1.02
C LEU A 100 1.31 8.15 -2.24
N LEU A 101 0.74 9.35 -2.13
CA LEU A 101 0.07 10.04 -3.22
C LEU A 101 0.99 11.11 -3.80
N LYS A 102 0.84 11.37 -5.11
CA LYS A 102 1.47 12.50 -5.78
C LYS A 102 0.39 13.26 -6.54
N ASN A 103 0.14 14.50 -6.14
CA ASN A 103 -0.97 15.33 -6.62
C ASN A 103 -2.32 14.62 -6.45
N GLY A 104 -2.52 13.93 -5.32
CA GLY A 104 -3.74 13.18 -5.04
C GLY A 104 -3.86 11.82 -5.74
N GLU A 105 -2.90 11.43 -6.60
CA GLU A 105 -2.93 10.15 -7.31
C GLU A 105 -1.94 9.13 -6.70
N PRO A 106 -2.31 7.84 -6.59
CA PRO A 106 -1.38 6.81 -6.15
C PRO A 106 -0.29 6.56 -7.20
N GLN A 107 0.90 6.22 -6.73
CA GLN A 107 1.96 5.75 -7.61
C GLN A 107 2.01 4.23 -7.57
N HIS A 108 1.95 3.57 -8.73
CA HIS A 108 2.08 2.12 -8.83
C HIS A 108 2.85 1.71 -10.07
N PHE A 109 3.55 0.59 -9.99
CA PHE A 109 4.34 0.06 -11.10
C PHE A 109 4.22 -1.45 -11.16
N ILE A 110 4.37 -2.00 -12.35
CA ILE A 110 4.43 -3.44 -12.55
C ILE A 110 5.66 -4.01 -11.84
N ASP A 111 5.47 -5.09 -11.09
CA ASP A 111 6.51 -5.81 -10.38
C ASP A 111 7.18 -6.81 -11.33
N HIS A 112 7.92 -6.28 -12.30
CA HIS A 112 8.87 -7.09 -13.04
C HIS A 112 10.08 -7.32 -12.14
N ASN A 113 10.28 -8.54 -11.66
CA ASN A 113 11.56 -8.96 -11.09
C ASN A 113 12.68 -9.07 -12.17
N ILE A 114 12.59 -8.30 -13.27
CA ILE A 114 13.53 -8.26 -14.39
C ILE A 114 13.61 -6.81 -14.89
N GLU A 115 14.80 -6.22 -14.79
CA GLU A 115 15.28 -5.02 -15.49
C GLU A 115 14.52 -3.69 -15.28
N LEU A 116 14.86 -2.98 -14.21
CA LEU A 116 14.99 -1.52 -14.27
C LEU A 116 16.21 -1.08 -13.44
N GLU A 117 17.41 -1.49 -13.89
CA GLU A 117 18.63 -0.76 -13.62
C GLU A 117 18.47 0.66 -14.18
N GLY A 118 18.26 1.65 -13.32
CA GLY A 118 18.39 3.06 -13.71
C GLY A 118 17.49 4.07 -13.02
N LYS A 119 16.34 3.68 -12.43
CA LYS A 119 15.41 4.65 -11.79
C LYS A 119 14.71 4.15 -10.52
N ASN A 120 15.30 3.18 -9.81
CA ASN A 120 14.77 2.67 -8.54
C ASN A 120 14.85 3.74 -7.43
N THR A 121 13.83 4.60 -7.35
CA THR A 121 13.66 5.61 -6.29
C THR A 121 12.96 5.05 -5.03
N VAL A 122 12.72 3.74 -4.97
CA VAL A 122 12.10 3.06 -3.84
C VAL A 122 13.22 2.56 -2.90
N VAL A 123 13.41 3.24 -1.77
CA VAL A 123 14.54 3.06 -0.85
C VAL A 123 14.08 2.49 0.50
N SER A 124 14.69 1.33 0.82
CA SER A 124 14.86 0.64 2.10
C SER A 124 14.03 1.08 3.29
N LEU A 125 13.28 0.13 3.85
CA LEU A 125 13.11 0.05 5.30
C LEU A 125 14.42 -0.54 5.86
N PHE A 126 15.17 0.29 6.58
CA PHE A 126 16.49 0.06 7.16
C PHE A 126 17.66 0.06 6.15
#